data_AF-A0A956H3G8-F1
#
_entry.id   AF-A0A956H3G8-F1
#
_cell.length_a   1.000
_cell.length_b   1.000
_cell.length_c   1.000
_cell.angle_alpha   90.00
_cell.angle_beta   90.00
_cell.angle_gamma   90.00
#
_symmetry.space_group_name_H-M   'P 1'
#
loop_
_entity.id
_entity.type
_entity.pdbx_description
1 polymer ?
#
loop_
_entity_poly.entity_id
_entity_poly.type
_entity_poly.pdbx_seq_one_letter_code
_entity_poly.pdbx_strand_id
1 'polypeptide(L)'
;ILMAGSAEALRSRAGRVAADALAQSGGGAGQVAGALVIFCAGCMLTIRDDIDDVVASLREVLGEVPFLGGFTFGEQGCFIGGENCHGNLMISVTLFMRNRTE
;
A
#
# COMPACT_ATOMS: atom_id res chain seq x y z
N ILE A 1 23.21 13.07 -11.57
CA ILE A 1 22.55 12.64 -10.32
C ILE A 1 21.82 11.33 -10.64
N LEU A 2 22.03 10.26 -9.86
CA LEU A 2 21.32 8.98 -10.02
C LEU A 2 20.24 8.87 -8.95
N MET A 3 19.11 8.22 -9.27
CA MET A 3 18.09 7.89 -8.27
C MET A 3 18.63 6.81 -7.32
N ALA A 4 18.37 6.98 -6.02
CA ALA A 4 18.73 6.02 -4.98
C ALA A 4 17.49 5.69 -4.13
N GLY A 5 17.43 4.44 -3.66
CA GLY A 5 16.42 3.97 -2.71
C GLY A 5 17.05 3.53 -1.39
N SER A 6 16.22 3.25 -0.38
CA SER A 6 16.63 2.67 0.90
C SER A 6 15.63 1.61 1.35
N ALA A 7 16.10 0.65 2.17
CA ALA A 7 15.22 -0.35 2.78
C ALA A 7 14.14 0.32 3.65
N GLU A 8 14.51 1.35 4.40
CA GLU A 8 13.58 2.17 5.19
C GLU A 8 12.48 2.80 4.34
N ALA A 9 12.81 3.30 3.16
CA ALA A 9 11.84 3.86 2.23
C ALA A 9 10.88 2.79 1.66
N LEU A 10 11.27 1.52 1.63
CA LEU A 10 10.38 0.41 1.25
C LEU A 10 9.47 0.02 2.42
N ARG A 11 9.98 -0.02 3.65
CA ARG A 11 9.20 -0.36 4.86
C ARG A 11 8.10 0.66 5.15
N SER A 12 8.46 1.94 5.17
CA SER A 12 7.52 3.04 5.44
C SER A 12 6.55 3.35 4.30
N ARG A 13 6.77 2.78 3.09
CA ARG A 13 5.93 3.05 1.92
C ARG A 13 4.50 2.55 2.10
N ALA A 14 4.33 1.46 2.86
CA ALA A 14 3.03 0.83 3.07
C ALA A 14 2.04 1.77 3.75
N GLY A 15 2.42 2.34 4.90
CA GLY A 15 1.60 3.32 5.60
C GLY A 15 1.34 4.56 4.75
N ARG A 16 2.35 5.08 4.05
CA ARG A 16 2.17 6.23 3.16
C ARG A 16 1.12 6.00 2.07
N VAL A 17 1.19 4.88 1.36
CA VAL A 17 0.23 4.58 0.27
C VAL A 17 -1.16 4.27 0.85
N ALA A 18 -1.24 3.68 2.04
CA ALA A 18 -2.51 3.54 2.75
C ALA A 18 -3.11 4.91 3.15
N ALA A 19 -2.28 5.86 3.59
CA ALA A 19 -2.71 7.20 3.94
C ALA A 19 -3.19 7.97 2.71
N ASP A 20 -2.49 7.85 1.58
CA ASP A 20 -2.89 8.42 0.30
C ASP A 20 -4.23 7.83 -0.18
N ALA A 21 -4.43 6.52 -0.04
CA ALA A 21 -5.69 5.86 -0.37
C ALA A 21 -6.83 6.34 0.52
N LEU A 22 -6.58 6.50 1.83
CA LEU A 22 -7.57 6.99 2.79
C LEU A 22 -7.96 8.44 2.49
N ALA A 23 -6.98 9.30 2.22
CA ALA A 23 -7.22 10.70 1.83
C ALA A 23 -8.06 10.81 0.55
N GLN A 24 -7.85 9.92 -0.41
CA GLN A 24 -8.62 9.87 -1.66
C GLN A 24 -10.01 9.26 -1.50
N SER A 25 -10.26 8.46 -0.45
CA SER A 25 -11.55 7.78 -0.24
C SER A 25 -12.69 8.73 0.16
N GLY A 26 -12.37 9.95 0.61
CA GLY A 26 -13.35 10.91 1.14
C GLY A 26 -13.99 10.49 2.46
N GLY A 27 -13.55 9.38 3.07
CA GLY A 27 -14.00 8.85 4.35
C GLY A 27 -12.85 8.72 5.36
N GLY A 28 -13.19 8.70 6.65
CA GLY A 28 -12.21 8.39 7.72
C GLY A 28 -12.00 6.88 7.87
N ALA A 29 -10.95 6.47 8.59
CA ALA A 29 -10.59 5.06 8.81
C ALA A 29 -11.75 4.19 9.34
N GLY A 30 -12.67 4.77 10.13
CA GLY A 30 -13.86 4.07 10.63
C GLY A 30 -14.86 3.62 9.54
N GLN A 31 -14.76 4.16 8.32
CA GLN A 31 -15.57 3.75 7.17
C GLN A 31 -14.89 2.66 6.33
N VAL A 32 -13.67 2.25 6.66
CA VAL A 32 -12.95 1.18 5.98
C VAL A 32 -13.37 -0.16 6.59
N ALA A 33 -13.75 -1.10 5.73
CA ALA A 33 -14.10 -2.48 6.09
C ALA A 33 -12.89 -3.41 6.03
N GLY A 34 -11.92 -3.12 5.15
CA GLY A 34 -10.66 -3.84 5.04
C GLY A 34 -9.75 -3.23 3.98
N ALA A 35 -8.52 -3.76 3.85
CA ALA A 35 -7.59 -3.35 2.81
C ALA A 35 -6.90 -4.54 2.12
N LEU A 36 -6.57 -4.38 0.84
CA LEU A 36 -5.67 -5.26 0.10
C LEU A 36 -4.38 -4.49 -0.21
N VAL A 37 -3.25 -5.03 0.23
CA VAL A 37 -1.93 -4.42 0.07
C VAL A 37 -1.08 -5.32 -0.81
N ILE A 38 -0.71 -4.85 -1.99
CA ILE A 38 0.11 -5.62 -2.95
C ILE A 38 1.46 -4.95 -3.11
N PHE A 39 2.51 -5.70 -2.83
CA PHE A 39 3.89 -5.30 -3.11
C PHE A 39 4.42 -6.03 -4.35
N CYS A 40 5.31 -5.35 -5.06
CA CYS A 40 6.28 -6.03 -5.93
C CYS A 40 7.03 -7.11 -5.13
N ALA A 41 7.12 -8.32 -5.67
CA ALA A 41 7.89 -9.40 -5.06
C ALA A 41 9.39 -9.08 -4.93
N GLY A 42 9.93 -8.19 -5.76
CA GLY A 42 11.28 -7.65 -5.61
C GLY A 42 11.49 -6.92 -4.27
N CYS A 43 10.46 -6.29 -3.71
CA CYS A 43 10.54 -5.66 -2.39
C CYS A 43 10.78 -6.71 -1.29
N MET A 44 10.15 -7.88 -1.41
CA MET A 44 10.28 -8.97 -0.42
C MET A 44 11.74 -9.33 -0.16
N LEU A 45 12.59 -9.32 -1.20
CA LEU A 45 14.01 -9.63 -1.07
C LEU A 45 14.76 -8.69 -0.11
N THR A 46 14.24 -7.47 0.09
CA THR A 46 14.86 -6.45 0.95
C THR A 46 14.18 -6.34 2.32
N ILE A 47 12.85 -6.51 2.38
CA ILE A 47 12.06 -6.18 3.59
C ILE A 47 11.44 -7.38 4.30
N ARG A 48 11.68 -8.62 3.82
CA ARG A 48 11.10 -9.85 4.40
C ARG A 48 11.35 -9.99 5.90
N ASP A 49 12.54 -9.66 6.37
CA ASP A 49 12.94 -9.85 7.76
C ASP A 49 12.45 -8.69 8.66
N ASP A 50 11.95 -7.61 8.05
CA ASP A 50 11.38 -6.43 8.71
C ASP A 50 9.87 -6.30 8.42
N ILE A 51 9.17 -7.40 8.16
CA ILE A 51 7.75 -7.36 7.76
C ILE A 51 6.86 -6.79 8.88
N ASP A 52 7.29 -6.93 10.14
CA ASP A 52 6.57 -6.38 11.29
C ASP A 52 6.57 -4.84 11.27
N ASP A 53 7.64 -4.20 10.80
CA ASP A 53 7.68 -2.73 10.61
C ASP A 53 6.69 -2.27 9.54
N VAL A 54 6.54 -3.06 8.47
CA VAL A 54 5.57 -2.81 7.40
C VAL A 54 4.14 -2.91 7.95
N VAL A 55 3.87 -3.96 8.74
CA VAL A 55 2.59 -4.15 9.42
C VAL A 55 2.31 -3.02 10.40
N ALA A 56 3.30 -2.59 11.19
CA ALA A 56 3.19 -1.47 12.11
C ALA A 56 2.85 -0.17 11.35
N SER A 57 3.56 0.12 10.26
CA SER A 57 3.30 1.29 9.41
C SER A 57 1.88 1.31 8.83
N LEU A 58 1.32 0.15 8.46
CA LEU A 58 -0.08 0.06 8.02
C LEU A 58 -1.06 0.30 9.18
N ARG A 59 -0.79 -0.26 10.36
CA ARG A 59 -1.65 -0.10 11.56
C ARG A 59 -1.65 1.32 12.10
N GLU A 60 -0.55 2.06 11.99
CA GLU A 60 -0.51 3.48 12.35
C GLU A 60 -1.55 4.30 11.57
N VAL A 61 -1.85 3.90 10.33
CA VAL A 61 -2.77 4.61 9.44
C VAL A 61 -4.18 4.03 9.48
N LEU A 62 -4.30 2.70 9.44
CA LEU A 62 -5.56 1.98 9.31
C LEU A 62 -6.16 1.55 10.66
N GLY A 63 -5.42 1.65 11.76
CA GLY A 63 -5.82 1.15 13.07
C GLY A 63 -6.07 -0.36 13.05
N GLU A 64 -7.21 -0.77 13.61
CA GLU A 64 -7.62 -2.19 13.73
C GLU A 64 -8.34 -2.73 12.48
N VAL A 65 -8.33 -1.99 11.37
CA VAL A 65 -8.93 -2.45 10.11
C VAL A 65 -8.18 -3.70 9.61
N PRO A 66 -8.88 -4.80 9.29
CA PRO A 66 -8.23 -5.99 8.77
C PRO A 66 -7.66 -5.74 7.38
N PHE A 67 -6.48 -6.27 7.11
CA PHE A 67 -5.87 -6.19 5.79
C PHE A 67 -5.21 -7.50 5.37
N LEU A 68 -5.17 -7.73 4.06
CA LEU A 68 -4.43 -8.82 3.44
C LEU A 68 -3.25 -8.25 2.67
N GLY A 69 -2.06 -8.78 2.92
CA GLY A 69 -0.82 -8.43 2.21
C GLY A 69 -0.40 -9.53 1.24
N GLY A 70 0.13 -9.15 0.08
CA GLY A 70 0.71 -10.08 -0.88
C GLY A 70 1.94 -9.52 -1.60
N PHE A 71 2.85 -10.40 -1.98
CA PHE A 71 4.01 -10.09 -2.82
C PHE A 71 3.83 -10.76 -4.18
N THR A 72 3.64 -9.97 -5.22
CA THR A 72 3.37 -10.45 -6.59
C THR A 72 4.33 -9.84 -7.59
N PHE A 73 4.55 -10.50 -8.73
CA PHE A 73 5.26 -9.92 -9.87
C PHE A 73 4.30 -9.21 -10.82
N GLY A 74 4.83 -8.31 -11.65
CA GLY A 74 4.09 -7.74 -12.77
C GLY A 74 3.47 -6.38 -12.46
N GLU A 75 4.28 -5.41 -12.03
CA GLU A 75 3.85 -4.03 -11.78
C GLU A 75 3.62 -3.25 -13.10
N GLN A 76 2.62 -3.68 -13.86
CA GLN A 76 2.06 -2.94 -14.98
C GLN A 76 0.67 -2.45 -14.57
N GLY A 77 0.38 -1.17 -14.72
CA GLY A 77 -0.91 -0.61 -14.31
C GLY A 77 -1.18 0.74 -14.95
N CYS A 78 -2.39 1.24 -14.76
CA CYS A 78 -2.85 2.50 -15.31
C CYS A 78 -2.90 3.57 -14.21
N PHE A 79 -2.25 4.71 -14.42
CA PHE A 79 -2.37 5.86 -13.52
C PHE A 79 -3.67 6.64 -13.77
N ILE A 80 -3.98 7.63 -12.90
CA ILE A 80 -5.20 8.47 -12.98
C ILE A 80 -5.38 9.14 -14.37
N GLY A 81 -4.31 9.25 -15.16
CA GLY A 81 -4.34 9.79 -16.53
C GLY A 81 -4.68 8.80 -17.67
N GLY A 82 -4.93 7.51 -17.39
CA GLY A 82 -5.26 6.53 -18.45
C GLY A 82 -4.06 5.86 -19.11
N GLU A 83 -2.84 6.35 -18.85
CA GLU A 83 -1.59 5.84 -19.37
C GLU A 83 -1.17 4.56 -18.63
N ASN A 84 -0.81 3.52 -19.39
CA ASN A 84 -0.16 2.35 -18.81
C ASN A 84 1.28 2.69 -18.46
N CYS A 85 1.67 2.38 -17.23
CA CYS A 85 3.02 2.59 -16.74
C CYS A 85 3.56 1.31 -16.10
N HIS A 86 4.87 1.17 -16.21
CA HIS A 86 5.61 0.18 -15.46
C HIS A 86 6.18 0.82 -14.19
N GLY A 87 5.94 0.17 -13.06
CA GLY A 87 6.56 0.53 -11.80
C GLY A 87 7.75 -0.35 -11.46
N ASN A 88 8.74 0.20 -10.78
CA ASN A 88 9.80 -0.58 -10.13
C ASN A 88 9.55 -0.61 -8.63
N LEU A 89 9.49 -1.80 -8.04
CA LEU A 89 9.35 -1.96 -6.58
C LEU A 89 8.14 -1.18 -6.03
N MET A 90 7.03 -1.24 -6.79
CA MET A 90 5.80 -0.54 -6.46
C MET A 90 5.00 -1.27 -5.37
N ILE A 91 4.13 -0.51 -4.73
CA ILE A 91 3.10 -1.00 -3.83
C ILE A 91 1.77 -0.38 -4.24
N SER A 92 0.68 -1.13 -4.12
CA SER A 92 -0.68 -0.61 -4.18
C SER A 92 -1.45 -0.95 -2.90
N VAL A 93 -2.36 -0.04 -2.52
CA VAL A 93 -3.31 -0.25 -1.44
C VAL A 93 -4.71 0.00 -2.00
N THR A 94 -5.57 -1.00 -1.87
CA THR A 94 -6.98 -0.91 -2.20
C THR A 94 -7.79 -0.96 -0.92
N LEU A 95 -8.57 0.08 -0.64
CA LEU A 95 -9.46 0.14 0.51
C LEU A 95 -10.85 -0.35 0.13
N PHE A 96 -11.40 -1.27 0.92
CA PHE A 96 -12.80 -1.68 0.84
C PHE A 96 -13.60 -0.84 1.82
N MET A 97 -14.51 0.00 1.32
CA MET A 97 -15.34 0.86 2.16
C MET A 97 -16.58 0.09 2.66
N ARG A 98 -17.03 0.39 3.87
CA ARG A 98 -18.33 -0.09 4.36
C ARG A 98 -19.43 0.49 3.48
N ASN A 99 -20.41 -0.35 3.14
CA ASN A 99 -21.64 0.14 2.51
C ASN A 99 -22.29 1.16 3.44
N ARG A 100 -22.64 2.33 2.90
CA ARG A 100 -23.58 3.24 3.55
C ARG A 100 -24.97 2.66 3.35
N THR A 101 -25.36 1.69 4.19
CA THR A 101 -26.78 1.44 4.41
C THR A 101 -27.32 2.64 5.18
N GLU A 102 -28.29 3.32 4.56
CA GLU A 102 -29.15 4.34 5.19
C GLU A 102 -29.81 3.81 6.46
#